data_AF-A0A497R5K9-F1
#
_entry.id   AF-A0A497R5K9-F1
#
_cell.length_a   1.000
_cell.length_b   1.000
_cell.length_c   1.000
_cell.angle_alpha   90.00
_cell.angle_beta   90.00
_cell.angle_gamma   90.00
#
_symmetry.space_group_name_H-M   'P 1'
#
loop_
_entity.id
_entity.type
_entity.pdbx_description
1 polymer ?
#
loop_
_entity_poly.entity_id
_entity_poly.type
_entity_poly.pdbx_seq_one_letter_code
_entity_poly.pdbx_strand_id
1 'polypeptide(L)' 'MWIAPERCLIVATCKHHGIKRVATFDEDFKRVDFLEVVGI' A
#
# COMPACT_ATOMS: atom_id res chain seq x y z
N MET A 1 -1.35 1.73 13.00
CA MET A 1 -2.69 2.23 13.41
C MET A 1 -2.87 3.56 12.71
N TRP A 2 -3.82 3.62 11.77
CA TRP A 2 -4.04 4.65 10.74
C TRP A 2 -2.98 4.72 9.64
N ILE A 3 -3.43 4.51 8.39
CA ILE A 3 -2.64 4.88 7.21
C ILE A 3 -2.70 6.41 7.11
N ALA A 4 -1.55 7.05 7.13
CA ALA A 4 -1.48 8.51 7.12
C ALA A 4 -1.84 9.08 5.72
N PRO A 5 -2.30 10.35 5.61
CA PRO A 5 -2.79 10.93 4.36
C PRO A 5 -1.82 10.81 3.17
N GLU A 6 -0.53 10.95 3.43
CA GLU A 6 0.53 10.80 2.44
C GLU A 6 0.62 9.36 1.88
N ARG A 7 0.32 8.35 2.71
CA ARG A 7 0.31 6.94 2.30
C ARG A 7 -0.97 6.56 1.57
N CYS A 8 -2.08 7.28 1.79
CA CYS A 8 -3.30 7.14 1.00
C CYS A 8 -3.08 7.42 -0.50
N LEU A 9 -2.20 8.37 -0.83
CA LEU A 9 -1.90 8.71 -2.24
C LEU A 9 -1.25 7.53 -2.97
N ILE A 10 -0.32 6.83 -2.29
CA ILE A 10 0.33 5.64 -2.83
C ILE A 10 -0.72 4.56 -3.09
N VAL A 11 -1.58 4.27 -2.11
CA VAL A 11 -2.67 3.29 -2.23
C VAL A 11 -3.63 3.66 -3.36
N ALA A 12 -4.07 4.91 -3.44
CA ALA A 12 -4.98 5.39 -4.48
C ALA A 12 -4.37 5.25 -5.88
N THR A 13 -3.09 5.59 -6.03
CA THR A 13 -2.33 5.45 -7.28
C THR A 13 -2.23 3.98 -7.68
N CYS A 14 -1.86 3.11 -6.74
CA CYS A 14 -1.79 1.67 -7.00
C CYS A 14 -3.14 1.11 -7.43
N LYS A 15 -4.24 1.51 -6.79
CA LYS A 15 -5.60 1.09 -7.16
C LYS A 15 -5.98 1.57 -8.56
N HIS A 16 -5.70 2.84 -8.88
CA HIS A 16 -6.05 3.43 -10.18
C HIS A 16 -5.29 2.76 -11.33
N HIS A 17 -4.01 2.44 -11.13
CA HIS A 17 -3.16 1.81 -12.14
C HIS A 17 -3.16 0.27 -12.09
N GLY A 18 -3.97 -0.35 -11.23
CA GLY A 18 -4.05 -1.82 -11.12
C GLY A 18 -2.79 -2.48 -10.57
N ILE A 19 -1.97 -1.75 -9.83
CA ILE A 19 -0.77 -2.27 -9.16
C ILE A 19 -1.22 -3.03 -7.91
N LYS A 20 -0.86 -4.32 -7.85
CA LYS A 20 -1.24 -5.23 -6.76
C LYS A 20 -0.09 -5.57 -5.82
N ARG A 21 1.16 -5.20 -6.15
CA ARG A 21 2.34 -5.52 -5.36
C ARG A 21 3.12 -4.27 -5.02
N VAL A 22 3.53 -4.12 -3.77
CA VAL A 22 4.36 -3.00 -3.32
C VAL A 22 5.52 -3.52 -2.47
N ALA A 23 6.73 -3.03 -2.75
CA ALA A 23 7.89 -3.27 -1.90
C ALA A 23 8.06 -2.09 -0.95
N THR A 24 7.92 -2.33 0.35
CA THR A 24 8.04 -1.29 1.37
C THR A 24 8.38 -1.91 2.72
N PHE A 25 9.12 -1.16 3.55
CA PHE A 25 9.37 -1.49 4.97
C PHE A 25 8.20 -1.05 5.88
N ASP A 26 7.18 -0.42 5.30
CA ASP A 26 6.03 0.09 6.02
C ASP A 26 4.92 -0.95 6.12
N GLU A 27 4.80 -1.54 7.30
CA GLU A 27 3.84 -2.61 7.57
C GLU A 27 2.37 -2.14 7.53
N ASP A 28 2.08 -0.84 7.58
CA ASP A 28 0.70 -0.35 7.50
C ASP A 28 0.06 -0.70 6.14
N PHE A 29 0.85 -0.90 5.08
CA PHE A 29 0.36 -1.32 3.76
C PHE A 29 -0.18 -2.76 3.74
N LYS A 30 0.21 -3.60 4.71
CA LYS A 30 -0.34 -4.96 4.86
C LYS A 30 -1.83 -4.96 5.22
N ARG A 31 -2.38 -3.80 5.63
CA ARG A 31 -3.80 -3.61 5.98
C ARG A 31 -4.67 -3.26 4.77
N VAL A 32 -4.09 -3.13 3.58
CA VAL A 32 -4.83 -2.75 2.36
C VAL A 32 -5.18 -4.02 1.59
N ASP A 33 -6.46 -4.37 1.57
CA ASP A 33 -6.96 -5.67 1.08
C ASP A 33 -6.53 -6.08 -0.34
N PHE A 34 -6.24 -5.11 -1.22
CA PHE A 34 -5.87 -5.37 -2.61
C PHE A 34 -4.36 -5.35 -2.89
N LEU A 35 -3.53 -5.00 -1.88
CA LEU A 35 -2.08 -4.90 -2.02
C LEU A 35 -1.38 -6.08 -1.34
N GLU A 36 -0.47 -6.70 -2.08
CA GLU A 36 0.50 -7.68 -1.61
C GLU A 36 1.82 -6.96 -1.30
N VAL A 37 2.27 -6.99 -0.05
CA VAL A 37 3.56 -6.43 0.34
C VAL A 37 4.67 -7.46 0.09
N VAL A 38 5.63 -7.12 -0.77
CA VAL A 38 6.75 -7.99 -1.15
C VAL A 38 8.06 -7.46 -0.57
N GLY A 39 8.55 -8.08 0.50
CA GLY A 39 9.77 -7.68 1.23
C GLY A 39 9.56 -7.53 2.74
N ILE A 40 10.61 -7.79 3.51
CA ILE A 40 10.72 -7.45 4.94
C ILE A 40 11.51 -6.16 5.03
#